data_AF-A0A7X8U2Z0-F1
#
_entry.id   AF-A0A7X8U2Z0-F1
#
_cell.length_a   1.000
_cell.length_b   1.000
_cell.length_c   1.000
_cell.angle_alpha   90.00
_cell.angle_beta   90.00
_cell.angle_gamma   90.00
#
_symmetry.space_group_name_H-M   'P 1'
#
loop_
_entity.id
_entity.type
_entity.pdbx_description
1 polymer ?
#
loop_
_entity_poly.entity_id
_entity_poly.type
_entity_poly.pdbx_seq_one_letter_code
_entity_poly.pdbx_strand_id
1 'polypeptide(L)'
;MARAAIEAGVITTPVPIIAGESVHIIYSGPLAKSGANKVYMHIGYGPDSSWKMIDDFEMSSSKWGWEAIVDIAGDDRFNFCFHDCADNWDNNNGHNWSYEVFSGVI
;
A
#
# COMPACT_ATOMS: atom_id res chain seq x y z
N MET A 1 -17.41 -12.77 -1.68
CA MET A 1 -16.22 -12.94 -2.56
C MET A 1 -15.41 -11.67 -2.45
N ALA A 2 -14.19 -11.76 -1.92
CA ALA A 2 -13.26 -10.64 -1.89
C ALA A 2 -12.93 -10.19 -3.33
N ARG A 3 -12.69 -8.89 -3.54
CA ARG A 3 -12.35 -8.30 -4.84
C ARG A 3 -10.93 -7.77 -4.83
N ALA A 4 -10.36 -7.60 -6.03
CA ALA A 4 -9.17 -6.80 -6.22
C ALA A 4 -9.58 -5.37 -6.62
N ALA A 5 -8.96 -4.36 -6.02
CA ALA A 5 -9.00 -2.99 -6.52
C ALA A 5 -7.77 -2.73 -7.39
N ILE A 6 -7.95 -1.98 -8.49
CA ILE A 6 -6.89 -1.63 -9.43
C ILE A 6 -6.94 -0.13 -9.67
N GLU A 7 -5.89 0.58 -9.31
CA GLU A 7 -5.82 2.03 -9.41
C GLU A 7 -4.38 2.49 -9.63
N ALA A 8 -4.14 3.33 -10.65
CA ALA A 8 -2.86 4.00 -10.89
C ALA A 8 -1.59 3.10 -10.87
N GLY A 9 -1.71 1.84 -11.33
CA GLY A 9 -0.60 0.89 -11.32
C GLY A 9 -0.43 0.12 -10.01
N VAL A 10 -1.36 0.26 -9.08
CA VAL A 10 -1.47 -0.53 -7.84
C VAL A 10 -2.62 -1.52 -7.96
N ILE A 11 -2.38 -2.75 -7.49
CA ILE A 11 -3.40 -3.77 -7.26
C ILE A 11 -3.44 -4.07 -5.77
N THR A 12 -4.62 -3.97 -5.17
CA THR A 12 -4.85 -4.24 -3.73
C THR A 12 -5.85 -5.36 -3.57
N THR A 13 -5.51 -6.42 -2.83
CA THR A 13 -6.39 -7.58 -2.59
C THR A 13 -6.17 -8.16 -1.18
N PRO A 14 -7.21 -8.42 -0.37
CA PRO A 14 -8.64 -8.25 -0.66
C PRO A 14 -9.13 -6.81 -0.45
N VAL A 15 -10.25 -6.48 -1.12
CA VAL A 15 -11.10 -5.31 -0.79
C VAL A 15 -12.54 -5.82 -0.57
N PRO A 16 -13.25 -5.39 0.50
CA PRO A 16 -12.82 -4.44 1.54
C PRO A 16 -11.63 -4.95 2.38
N ILE A 17 -10.83 -4.02 2.91
CA ILE A 17 -9.73 -4.34 3.84
C ILE A 17 -10.32 -4.51 5.23
N ILE A 18 -9.96 -5.60 5.91
CA ILE A 18 -10.49 -5.97 7.23
C ILE A 18 -9.37 -5.91 8.27
N ALA A 19 -9.65 -5.33 9.43
CA ALA A 19 -8.70 -5.28 10.54
C ALA A 19 -8.34 -6.69 11.02
N GLY A 20 -7.05 -6.93 11.24
CA GLY A 20 -6.51 -8.23 11.64
C GLY A 20 -6.32 -9.24 10.50
N GLU A 21 -6.69 -8.88 9.26
CA GLU A 21 -6.36 -9.65 8.06
C GLU A 21 -5.13 -9.06 7.34
N SER A 22 -4.57 -9.82 6.39
CA SER A 22 -3.47 -9.35 5.56
C SER A 22 -3.97 -8.85 4.21
N VAL A 23 -3.35 -7.79 3.71
CA VAL A 23 -3.56 -7.29 2.34
C VAL A 23 -2.32 -7.55 1.48
N HIS A 24 -2.53 -8.03 0.25
CA HIS A 24 -1.52 -8.14 -0.78
C HIS A 24 -1.59 -6.93 -1.71
N ILE A 25 -0.47 -6.23 -1.84
CA ILE A 25 -0.32 -5.05 -2.68
C ILE A 25 0.74 -5.33 -3.74
N ILE A 26 0.39 -5.08 -5.01
CA ILE A 26 1.32 -5.13 -6.15
C ILE A 26 1.42 -3.73 -6.74
N TYR A 27 2.65 -3.23 -6.90
CA TYR A 27 2.98 -1.92 -7.43
C TYR A 27 3.76 -2.02 -8.75
N SER A 28 3.24 -1.37 -9.78
CA SER A 28 3.81 -1.31 -11.14
C SER A 28 3.90 0.14 -11.67
N GLY A 29 3.98 1.10 -10.74
CA GLY A 29 4.01 2.53 -11.04
C GLY A 29 5.36 3.07 -11.54
N PRO A 30 5.51 4.42 -11.55
CA PRO A 30 6.71 5.12 -12.04
C PRO A 30 8.05 4.63 -11.49
N LEU A 31 8.16 4.33 -10.18
CA LEU A 31 9.45 3.88 -9.59
C LEU A 31 9.84 2.50 -10.16
N ALA A 32 8.86 1.61 -10.33
CA ALA A 32 9.06 0.30 -10.94
C ALA A 32 9.53 0.41 -12.41
N LYS A 33 9.00 1.39 -13.15
CA LYS A 33 9.36 1.63 -14.56
C LYS A 33 10.69 2.35 -14.73
N SER A 34 11.16 3.04 -13.70
CA SER A 34 12.41 3.79 -13.71
C SER A 34 13.64 2.94 -13.37
N GLY A 35 13.45 1.63 -13.13
CA GLY A 35 14.54 0.71 -12.84
C GLY A 35 15.07 0.80 -11.42
N ALA A 36 14.22 1.17 -10.45
CA ALA A 36 14.59 1.20 -9.04
C ALA A 36 15.17 -0.15 -8.59
N ASN A 37 16.29 -0.12 -7.85
CA ASN A 37 16.93 -1.34 -7.32
C ASN A 37 16.15 -1.95 -6.15
N LYS A 38 15.46 -1.11 -5.38
CA LYS A 38 14.60 -1.45 -4.26
C LYS A 38 13.43 -0.48 -4.22
N VAL A 39 12.27 -0.99 -3.90
CA VAL A 39 11.07 -0.20 -3.61
C VAL A 39 10.58 -0.56 -2.22
N TYR A 40 10.19 0.45 -1.47
CA TYR A 40 9.62 0.36 -0.15
C TYR A 40 8.17 0.82 -0.22
N MET A 41 7.29 0.13 0.50
CA MET A 41 5.93 0.57 0.73
C MET A 41 5.89 1.29 2.09
N HIS A 42 5.63 2.59 2.03
CA HIS A 42 5.42 3.43 3.20
C HIS A 42 3.95 3.36 3.59
N ILE A 43 3.66 2.93 4.82
CA ILE A 43 2.29 2.79 5.30
C ILE A 43 2.02 3.69 6.50
N GLY A 44 0.73 3.92 6.76
CA GLY A 44 0.26 4.50 8.02
C GLY A 44 -1.26 4.43 8.14
N TYR A 45 -1.75 4.78 9.32
CA TYR A 45 -3.17 4.76 9.65
C TYR A 45 -3.67 6.12 10.08
N GLY A 46 -4.94 6.43 9.79
CA GLY A 46 -5.60 7.67 10.16
C GLY A 46 -5.91 8.59 8.97
N PRO A 47 -6.24 9.87 9.22
CA PRO A 47 -6.54 10.81 8.16
C PRO A 47 -5.29 11.14 7.34
N ASP A 48 -5.48 11.47 6.07
CA ASP A 48 -4.40 11.74 5.10
C ASP A 48 -3.40 12.81 5.59
N SER A 49 -3.85 13.80 6.36
CA SER A 49 -3.01 14.87 6.92
C SER A 49 -2.20 14.48 8.17
N SER A 50 -2.45 13.31 8.77
CA SER A 50 -1.84 12.92 10.05
C SER A 50 -1.82 11.40 10.23
N TRP A 51 -0.94 10.73 9.47
CA TRP A 51 -0.71 9.30 9.61
C TRP A 51 -0.08 8.97 10.97
N LYS A 52 -0.43 7.80 11.50
CA LYS A 52 0.10 7.19 12.72
C LYS A 52 0.50 5.74 12.42
N MET A 53 1.24 5.12 13.34
CA MET A 53 1.71 3.74 13.17
C MET A 53 2.40 3.56 11.81
N ILE A 54 3.30 4.49 11.51
CA ILE A 54 4.02 4.60 10.25
C ILE A 54 5.13 3.54 10.23
N ASP A 55 5.25 2.85 9.11
CA ASP A 55 6.30 1.86 8.88
C ASP A 55 6.64 1.74 7.39
N ASP A 56 7.84 1.24 7.10
CA ASP A 56 8.35 1.04 5.74
C ASP A 56 8.66 -0.44 5.50
N PHE A 57 7.98 -1.03 4.52
CA PHE A 57 8.17 -2.43 4.12
C PHE A 57 9.00 -2.51 2.84
N GLU A 58 10.17 -3.15 2.90
CA GLU A 58 10.91 -3.50 1.68
C GLU A 58 10.06 -4.48 0.84
N MET A 59 9.72 -4.08 -0.39
CA MET A 59 8.90 -4.89 -1.27
C MET A 59 9.75 -5.94 -1.99
N SER A 60 9.14 -7.08 -2.32
CA SER A 60 9.77 -8.11 -3.15
C SER A 60 9.54 -7.84 -4.64
N SER A 61 10.56 -7.99 -5.47
CA SER A 61 10.41 -7.91 -6.92
C SER A 61 9.78 -9.19 -7.47
N SER A 62 8.79 -9.06 -8.34
CA SER A 62 8.16 -10.17 -9.07
C SER A 62 7.95 -9.82 -10.55
N LYS A 63 7.41 -10.76 -11.33
CA LYS A 63 7.11 -10.52 -12.76
C LYS A 63 5.97 -9.51 -12.98
N TRP A 64 5.22 -9.17 -11.93
CA TRP A 64 4.07 -8.26 -12.00
C TRP A 64 4.40 -6.85 -11.49
N GLY A 65 5.58 -6.66 -10.89
CA GLY A 65 5.98 -5.42 -10.24
C GLY A 65 6.64 -5.69 -8.90
N TRP A 66 6.49 -4.76 -7.96
CA TRP A 66 6.92 -4.89 -6.57
C TRP A 66 5.75 -5.31 -5.71
N GLU A 67 5.92 -6.29 -4.84
CA GLU A 67 4.83 -6.86 -4.05
C GLU A 67 5.15 -6.92 -2.55
N ALA A 68 4.12 -6.68 -1.73
CA ALA A 68 4.17 -6.79 -0.29
C ALA A 68 2.87 -7.37 0.26
N ILE A 69 2.98 -8.19 1.28
CA ILE A 69 1.85 -8.65 2.10
C ILE A 69 2.00 -8.00 3.47
N VAL A 70 0.97 -7.26 3.90
CA VAL A 70 0.98 -6.50 5.14
C VAL A 70 -0.22 -6.84 5.99
N ASP A 71 0.03 -7.08 7.28
CA ASP A 71 -1.02 -7.30 8.28
C ASP A 71 -1.63 -5.96 8.70
N ILE A 72 -2.97 -5.88 8.64
CA ILE A 72 -3.71 -4.67 8.95
C ILE A 72 -3.92 -4.59 10.46
N ALA A 73 -3.12 -3.77 11.11
CA ALA A 73 -3.10 -3.64 12.57
C ALA A 73 -4.07 -2.57 13.11
N GLY A 74 -4.42 -1.57 12.30
CA GLY A 74 -5.35 -0.50 12.68
C GLY A 74 -6.77 -0.75 12.19
N ASP A 75 -7.75 -0.12 12.84
CA ASP A 75 -9.16 -0.11 12.47
C ASP A 75 -9.63 1.22 11.85
N ASP A 76 -8.71 2.19 11.73
CA ASP A 76 -8.89 3.46 11.04
C ASP A 76 -8.49 3.34 9.55
N ARG A 77 -8.59 4.42 8.78
CA ARG A 77 -8.18 4.47 7.38
C ARG A 77 -6.72 4.05 7.21
N PHE A 78 -6.50 3.02 6.40
CA PHE A 78 -5.18 2.58 5.97
C PHE A 78 -4.73 3.42 4.80
N ASN A 79 -3.53 3.99 4.86
CA ASN A 79 -2.91 4.76 3.79
C ASN A 79 -1.54 4.19 3.47
N PHE A 80 -1.16 4.28 2.20
CA PHE A 80 0.17 3.90 1.76
C PHE A 80 0.62 4.64 0.51
N CYS A 81 1.93 4.69 0.33
CA CYS A 81 2.61 5.18 -0.86
C CYS A 81 3.94 4.43 -1.02
N PHE A 82 4.74 4.81 -2.01
CA PHE A 82 5.97 4.10 -2.35
C PHE A 82 7.15 5.05 -2.41
N HIS A 83 8.32 4.57 -2.02
CA HIS A 83 9.57 5.25 -2.29
C HIS A 83 10.66 4.26 -2.70
N ASP A 84 11.69 4.73 -3.40
CA ASP A 84 12.87 3.93 -3.71
C ASP A 84 14.02 4.20 -2.73
N CYS A 85 15.15 3.50 -2.93
CA CYS A 85 16.35 3.70 -2.12
C CYS A 85 17.09 5.02 -2.38
N ALA A 86 16.67 5.80 -3.38
CA ALA A 86 17.23 7.10 -3.74
C ALA A 86 16.33 8.26 -3.29
N ASP A 87 15.34 7.99 -2.43
CA ASP A 87 14.39 8.97 -1.87
C ASP A 87 13.49 9.62 -2.94
N ASN A 88 13.20 8.90 -4.04
CA ASN A 88 12.14 9.27 -4.97
C ASN A 88 10.81 8.69 -4.47
N TRP A 89 9.78 9.52 -4.44
CA TRP A 89 8.46 9.15 -3.93
C TRP A 89 7.43 9.05 -5.05
N ASP A 90 6.59 8.02 -4.95
CA ASP A 90 5.32 7.94 -5.64
C ASP A 90 4.21 7.92 -4.58
N ASN A 91 3.67 9.11 -4.33
CA ASN A 91 2.56 9.36 -3.43
C ASN A 91 1.28 9.71 -4.21
N ASN A 92 1.16 9.24 -5.45
CA ASN A 92 0.00 9.48 -6.31
C ASN A 92 -0.37 10.98 -6.41
N ASN A 93 0.64 11.84 -6.63
CA ASN A 93 0.50 13.30 -6.65
C ASN A 93 -0.04 13.90 -5.34
N GLY A 94 0.34 13.32 -4.20
CA GLY A 94 -0.09 13.74 -2.87
C GLY A 94 -1.45 13.20 -2.42
N HIS A 95 -2.10 12.35 -3.22
CA HIS A 95 -3.35 11.69 -2.83
C HIS A 95 -3.15 10.38 -2.06
N ASN A 96 -1.95 9.79 -2.18
CA ASN A 96 -1.63 8.46 -1.69
C ASN A 96 -2.61 7.39 -2.25
N TRP A 97 -2.50 6.16 -1.76
CA TRP A 97 -3.57 5.17 -1.84
C TRP A 97 -4.12 4.96 -0.44
N SER A 98 -5.43 4.72 -0.34
CA SER A 98 -6.05 4.57 0.96
C SER A 98 -7.36 3.80 0.93
N TYR A 99 -7.65 3.09 2.01
CA TYR A 99 -8.87 2.31 2.18
C TYR A 99 -9.39 2.48 3.61
N GLU A 100 -10.71 2.60 3.73
CA GLU A 100 -11.38 2.42 5.03
C GLU A 100 -11.19 0.97 5.49
N VAL A 101 -10.76 0.79 6.74
CA VAL A 101 -10.60 -0.53 7.33
C VAL A 101 -11.89 -0.92 8.04
N PHE A 102 -12.40 -2.12 7.74
CA PHE A 102 -13.59 -2.65 8.37
C PHE A 102 -13.21 -3.49 9.59
N SER A 103 -13.85 -3.25 10.73
CA SER A 103 -13.56 -3.92 12.01
C SER A 103 -14.05 -5.38 12.10
N GLY A 104 -14.46 -5.99 10.98
CA GLY A 104 -14.87 -7.40 10.93
C GLY A 104 -16.17 -7.75 11.68
N VAL A 105 -16.88 -6.76 12.25
CA VAL A 105 -18.19 -6.97 12.86
C VAL A 105 -19.27 -6.74 11.80
N ILE A 106 -19.87 -7.84 11.33
CA ILE A 106 -21.17 -7.87 10.65
C ILE A 106 -22.23 -8.46 11.57
#